data_AF-Q4N1Z8-F1
#
_entry.id   AF-Q4N1Z8-F1
#
_cell.length_a   1.000
_cell.length_b   1.000
_cell.length_c   1.000
_cell.angle_alpha   90.00
_cell.angle_beta   90.00
_cell.angle_gamma   90.00
#
_symmetry.space_group_name_H-M   'P 1'
#
loop_
_entity.id
_entity.type
_entity.pdbx_description
1 polymer ?
#
loop_
_entity_poly.entity_id
_entity_poly.type
_entity_poly.pdbx_seq_one_letter_code
_entity_poly.pdbx_strand_id
1 'polypeptide(L)'
;MTIKLESVKNSLLKFNQLVKEQSKSKLIYEGWPPTSHIPISNNFGPLGRSVFVMNRRLETGKDFEPTLVFCCGLKPMLMMNKTEFSNLISHLPTIKLNLASFLKLL
;
A
#
# COMPACT_ATOMS: atom_id res chain seq x y z
N MET A 1 -52.77 -14.26 -9.21
CA MET A 1 -51.46 -14.73 -8.73
C MET A 1 -50.88 -13.64 -7.84
N THR A 2 -51.30 -13.60 -6.58
CA THR A 2 -50.96 -12.52 -5.64
C THR A 2 -49.57 -12.79 -5.12
N ILE A 3 -48.55 -12.23 -5.77
CA ILE A 3 -47.19 -12.24 -5.24
C ILE A 3 -47.28 -11.58 -3.86
N LYS A 4 -47.08 -12.38 -2.80
CA LYS A 4 -47.19 -11.95 -1.41
C LYS A 4 -46.36 -10.68 -1.23
N LEU A 5 -47.01 -9.54 -1.03
CA LEU A 5 -46.35 -8.24 -0.75
C LEU A 5 -45.36 -8.33 0.42
N GLU A 6 -45.62 -9.22 1.37
CA GLU A 6 -44.70 -9.60 2.46
C GLU A 6 -43.40 -10.23 1.98
N SER A 7 -43.43 -11.02 0.90
CA SER A 7 -42.22 -11.61 0.31
C SER A 7 -41.31 -10.53 -0.27
N VAL A 8 -41.87 -9.53 -0.95
CA VAL A 8 -41.09 -8.45 -1.56
C VAL A 8 -40.48 -7.55 -0.48
N LYS A 9 -41.27 -7.19 0.54
CA LYS A 9 -40.76 -6.43 1.70
C LYS A 9 -39.63 -7.17 2.42
N ASN A 10 -39.77 -8.48 2.63
CA ASN A 10 -38.73 -9.28 3.26
C ASN A 10 -37.46 -9.39 2.41
N SER A 11 -37.60 -9.57 1.10
CA SER A 11 -36.45 -9.55 0.18
C SER A 11 -35.74 -8.21 0.19
N LEU A 12 -36.48 -7.10 0.23
CA LEU A 12 -35.91 -5.75 0.31
C LEU A 12 -35.17 -5.50 1.63
N LEU A 13 -35.75 -5.94 2.75
CA LEU A 13 -35.10 -5.84 4.07
C LEU A 13 -33.81 -6.66 4.11
N LYS A 14 -33.84 -7.88 3.59
CA LYS A 14 -32.67 -8.77 3.52
C LYS A 14 -31.58 -8.20 2.62
N PHE A 15 -31.96 -7.62 1.48
CA PHE A 15 -31.05 -6.90 0.60
C PHE A 15 -30.41 -5.70 1.29
N ASN A 16 -31.20 -4.84 1.94
CA ASN A 16 -30.69 -3.68 2.68
C ASN A 16 -29.73 -4.09 3.80
N GLN A 17 -30.01 -5.20 4.48
CA GLN A 17 -29.12 -5.73 5.51
C GLN A 17 -27.79 -6.22 4.92
N LEU A 18 -27.83 -7.00 3.84
CA LEU A 18 -26.64 -7.48 3.15
C LEU A 18 -25.80 -6.33 2.58
N VAL A 19 -26.46 -5.34 1.97
CA VAL A 19 -25.79 -4.12 1.49
C VAL A 19 -25.16 -3.40 2.66
N LYS A 20 -25.87 -3.19 3.78
CA LYS A 20 -25.32 -2.54 4.99
C LYS A 20 -24.14 -3.31 5.58
N GLU A 21 -24.14 -4.64 5.51
CA GLU A 21 -23.02 -5.49 5.96
C GLU A 21 -21.82 -5.41 5.00
N GLN A 22 -22.04 -5.43 3.69
CA GLN A 22 -20.95 -5.32 2.69
C GLN A 22 -20.40 -3.89 2.55
N SER A 23 -21.25 -2.88 2.72
CA SER A 23 -20.87 -1.46 2.69
C SER A 23 -20.25 -0.97 4.00
N LYS A 24 -20.19 -1.80 5.05
CA LYS A 24 -19.25 -1.64 6.19
C LYS A 24 -17.80 -1.90 5.77
N SER A 25 -17.42 -1.55 4.54
CA SER A 25 -16.03 -1.49 4.17
C SER A 25 -15.38 -0.35 4.95
N LYS A 26 -14.48 -0.69 5.87
CA LYS A 26 -13.58 0.28 6.52
C LYS A 26 -12.45 0.74 5.58
N LEU A 27 -12.39 0.19 4.37
CA LEU A 27 -11.30 0.43 3.44
C LEU A 27 -11.58 1.73 2.68
N ILE A 28 -10.88 2.78 3.10
CA ILE A 28 -10.84 4.05 2.38
C ILE A 28 -9.83 3.89 1.23
N TYR A 29 -10.30 3.98 -0.01
CA TYR A 29 -9.43 3.99 -1.18
C TYR A 29 -8.86 5.39 -1.39
N GLU A 30 -7.54 5.55 -1.23
CA GLU A 30 -6.85 6.85 -1.30
C GLU A 30 -6.21 7.15 -2.67
N GLY A 31 -6.47 6.30 -3.66
CA GLY A 31 -5.77 6.34 -4.96
C GLY A 31 -4.33 5.83 -4.87
N TRP A 32 -3.71 5.58 -6.02
CA TRP A 32 -2.32 5.12 -6.09
C TRP A 32 -1.52 5.78 -7.23
N PRO A 33 -0.37 6.41 -6.93
CA PRO A 33 0.05 6.84 -5.60
C PRO A 33 -0.92 7.88 -5.02
N PRO A 34 -1.00 8.05 -3.68
CA PRO A 34 -1.86 9.07 -3.08
C PRO A 34 -1.49 10.47 -3.58
N THR A 35 -2.46 11.38 -3.75
CA THR A 35 -2.17 12.76 -4.21
C THR A 35 -1.25 13.53 -3.26
N SER A 36 -1.20 13.15 -1.98
CA SER A 36 -0.32 13.70 -0.95
C SER A 36 1.10 13.12 -0.95
N HIS A 37 1.45 12.23 -1.88
CA HIS A 37 2.80 11.66 -1.95
C HIS A 37 3.84 12.74 -2.29
N ILE A 38 5.04 12.56 -1.74
CA ILE A 38 6.19 13.43 -1.96
C ILE A 38 7.22 12.63 -2.78
N PRO A 39 7.39 12.92 -4.07
CA PRO A 39 8.37 12.23 -4.91
C PRO A 39 9.81 12.52 -4.44
N ILE A 40 10.65 11.48 -4.34
CA ILE A 40 12.08 11.63 -4.03
C ILE A 40 12.85 11.60 -5.34
N SER A 41 13.00 12.78 -5.95
CA SER A 41 13.82 13.10 -7.14
C SER A 41 13.59 12.23 -8.39
N ASN A 42 13.61 12.84 -9.57
CA ASN A 42 13.27 12.14 -10.82
C ASN A 42 14.31 11.11 -11.31
N ASN A 43 15.42 10.86 -10.60
CA ASN A 43 16.46 9.93 -11.05
C ASN A 43 17.14 9.19 -9.89
N PHE A 44 16.53 8.10 -9.42
CA PHE A 44 17.24 7.01 -8.72
C PHE A 44 18.14 6.19 -9.69
N GLY A 45 18.77 6.87 -10.64
CA GLY A 45 19.75 6.33 -11.59
C GLY A 45 19.33 4.97 -12.22
N PRO A 46 20.21 3.96 -12.19
CA PRO A 46 20.02 2.67 -12.87
C PRO A 46 18.79 1.86 -12.43
N LEU A 47 18.15 2.23 -11.32
CA LEU A 47 16.97 1.51 -10.84
C LEU A 47 15.78 1.68 -11.80
N GLY A 48 15.70 2.82 -12.50
CA GLY A 48 14.56 3.15 -13.37
C GLY A 48 13.22 3.09 -12.63
N ARG A 49 13.22 3.30 -11.31
CA ARG A 49 12.06 3.18 -10.43
C ARG A 49 11.64 4.54 -9.89
N SER A 50 10.33 4.74 -9.82
CA SER A 50 9.74 5.86 -9.09
C SER A 50 9.86 5.59 -7.60
N VAL A 51 10.42 6.56 -6.87
CA VAL A 51 10.56 6.50 -5.42
C VAL A 51 9.87 7.71 -4.83
N PHE A 52 9.05 7.49 -3.81
CA PHE A 52 8.34 8.56 -3.12
C PHE A 52 8.09 8.20 -1.66
N VAL A 53 7.73 9.21 -0.88
CA VAL A 53 7.25 9.05 0.49
C VAL A 53 5.76 9.33 0.50
N MET A 54 5.02 8.54 1.27
CA MET A 54 3.61 8.79 1.54
C MET A 54 3.29 8.48 3.00
N ASN A 55 2.16 8.97 3.48
CA ASN A 55 1.59 8.52 4.74
C ASN A 55 0.71 7.30 4.47
N ARG A 56 1.22 6.10 4.77
CA ARG A 56 0.50 4.84 4.59
C ARG A 56 -0.52 4.68 5.71
N ARG A 57 -1.77 4.43 5.36
CA ARG A 57 -2.80 4.03 6.32
C ARG A 57 -2.51 2.63 6.86
N LEU A 58 -2.54 2.45 8.17
CA LEU A 58 -2.34 1.16 8.84
C LEU A 58 -3.60 0.29 8.80
N GLU A 59 -3.47 -1.00 9.12
CA GLU A 59 -4.59 -1.98 9.11
C GLU A 59 -5.76 -1.57 10.03
N THR A 60 -5.48 -0.79 11.07
CA THR A 60 -6.49 -0.23 11.98
C THR A 60 -7.41 0.79 11.29
N GLY A 61 -6.97 1.32 10.14
CA GLY A 61 -7.68 2.31 9.33
C GLY A 61 -7.74 3.71 9.95
N LYS A 62 -7.23 3.90 11.18
CA LYS A 62 -7.24 5.19 11.89
C LYS A 62 -5.90 5.90 11.84
N ASP A 63 -4.84 5.10 11.89
CA ASP A 63 -3.48 5.60 12.05
C ASP A 63 -2.74 5.59 10.70
N PHE A 64 -1.76 6.48 10.59
CA PHE A 64 -0.92 6.61 9.43
C PHE A 64 0.54 6.56 9.83
N GLU A 65 1.38 6.03 8.95
CA GLU A 65 2.82 6.06 9.14
C GLU A 65 3.55 6.58 7.89
N PRO A 66 4.60 7.42 8.06
CA PRO A 66 5.48 7.78 6.97
C PRO A 66 6.17 6.53 6.41
N THR A 67 6.00 6.31 5.11
CA THR A 67 6.48 5.12 4.41
C THR A 67 7.22 5.52 3.15
N LEU A 68 8.45 5.02 2.99
CA LEU A 68 9.21 5.07 1.75
C LEU A 68 8.73 3.97 0.81
N VAL A 69 8.44 4.33 -0.45
CA VAL A 69 7.92 3.40 -1.46
C VAL A 69 8.82 3.38 -2.69
N PHE A 70 9.21 2.18 -3.11
CA PHE A 70 9.83 1.91 -4.41
C PHE A 70 8.81 1.25 -5.34
N CYS A 71 8.59 1.87 -6.51
CA CYS A 71 7.60 1.41 -7.48
C CYS A 71 8.21 0.81 -8.75
N CYS A 72 7.57 -0.25 -9.25
CA CYS A 72 7.70 -0.72 -10.63
C CYS A 72 6.51 -0.22 -11.44
N GLY A 73 6.66 0.89 -12.16
CA GLY A 73 5.51 1.55 -12.80
C GLY A 73 4.45 1.91 -11.76
N LEU A 74 3.26 1.31 -11.87
CA LEU A 74 2.13 1.56 -10.96
C LEU A 74 2.05 0.58 -9.78
N LYS A 75 2.98 -0.36 -9.62
CA LYS A 75 2.93 -1.34 -8.51
C LYS A 75 3.98 -1.03 -7.44
N PRO A 76 3.61 -0.96 -6.15
CA PRO A 76 4.60 -0.94 -5.08
C PRO A 76 5.37 -2.27 -5.09
N MET A 77 6.69 -2.21 -5.09
CA MET A 77 7.53 -3.40 -4.91
C MET A 77 8.06 -3.50 -3.49
N LEU A 78 8.45 -2.36 -2.91
CA LEU A 78 9.00 -2.31 -1.57
C LEU A 78 8.46 -1.09 -0.85
N MET A 79 7.99 -1.32 0.36
CA MET A 79 7.47 -0.29 1.24
C MET A 79 8.15 -0.47 2.58
N MET A 80 8.73 0.61 3.11
CA MET A 80 9.44 0.59 4.38
C MET A 80 8.97 1.75 5.25
N ASN A 81 8.58 1.45 6.48
CA ASN A 81 8.40 2.48 7.49
C ASN A 81 9.76 3.06 7.92
N LYS A 82 9.71 4.10 8.75
CA LYS A 82 10.91 4.79 9.23
C LYS A 82 11.93 3.86 9.91
N THR A 83 11.46 2.92 10.72
CA THR A 83 12.32 1.99 11.48
C THR A 83 12.99 0.99 10.55
N GLU A 84 12.24 0.39 9.64
CA GLU A 84 12.74 -0.55 8.64
C GLU A 84 13.78 0.12 7.73
N PHE A 85 13.51 1.34 7.28
CA PHE A 85 14.45 2.10 6.46
C PHE A 85 15.73 2.45 7.22
N SER A 86 15.62 2.84 8.49
CA SER A 86 16.78 3.11 9.34
C SER A 86 17.63 1.85 9.54
N ASN A 87 16.99 0.69 9.70
CA ASN A 87 17.67 -0.59 9.81
C ASN A 87 18.30 -1.03 8.47
N LEU A 88 17.70 -0.73 7.33
CA LEU A 88 18.34 -0.95 6.03
C LEU A 88 19.63 -0.12 5.93
N ILE A 89 19.58 1.17 6.31
CA ILE A 89 20.75 2.05 6.28
C ILE A 89 21.90 1.51 7.12
N SER A 90 21.63 0.97 8.31
CA SER A 90 22.68 0.41 9.17
C SER A 90 23.39 -0.81 8.55
N HIS A 91 22.72 -1.57 7.70
CA HIS A 91 23.28 -2.72 7.00
C HIS A 91 23.92 -2.39 5.64
N LEU A 92 23.66 -1.19 5.08
CA LEU A 92 24.20 -0.79 3.77
C LEU A 92 25.74 -0.91 3.66
N PRO A 93 26.56 -0.57 4.67
CA PRO A 93 28.01 -0.73 4.58
C PRO A 93 28.42 -2.19 4.34
N THR A 94 27.85 -3.13 5.10
CA THR A 94 28.12 -4.57 4.97
C THR A 94 27.66 -5.09 3.61
N ILE A 95 26.48 -4.68 3.15
CA ILE A 95 25.96 -5.05 1.82
C ILE A 95 26.94 -4.59 0.73
N LYS A 96 27.43 -3.36 0.80
CA LYS A 96 28.41 -2.83 -0.16
C LYS A 96 29.70 -3.64 -0.19
N LEU A 97 30.24 -4.00 0.98
CA LEU A 97 31.45 -4.82 1.08
C LEU A 97 31.24 -6.21 0.45
N ASN A 98 30.11 -6.84 0.71
CA ASN A 98 29.78 -8.15 0.17
C ASN A 98 29.63 -8.10 -1.36
N LEU A 99 28.95 -7.09 -1.90
CA LEU A 99 28.80 -6.90 -3.35
C LEU A 99 30.16 -6.71 -4.04
N ALA A 100 31.05 -5.90 -3.47
CA ALA A 100 32.38 -5.68 -4.02
C ALA A 100 33.26 -6.94 -3.96
N SER A 101 33.12 -7.74 -2.90
CA SER A 101 33.87 -8.98 -2.72
C SER A 101 33.39 -10.09 -3.66
N PHE A 102 32.07 -10.19 -3.87
CA PHE A 102 31.48 -11.20 -4.75
C PHE A 102 31.95 -11.05 -6.20
N LEU A 103 32.15 -9.83 -6.68
CA LEU A 103 32.65 -9.57 -8.03
C LEU A 103 34.10 -10.03 -8.25
N LYS A 104 34.88 -10.24 -7.17
CA LYS A 104 36.24 -10.79 -7.24
C LYS A 104 36.29 -12.31 -7.23
N LEU A 105 35.14 -12.97 -7.00
CA LEU A 105 35.01 -14.43 -6.97
C LEU A 105 34.53 -15.01 -8.31
N LEU A 106 34.24 -14.13 -9.29
CA LEU A 106 33.95 -14.44 -10.69
C LEU A 106 35.19 -14.11 -11.55
#